data_AF-A0A550HA44-F1
#
_entry.id   AF-A0A550HA44-F1
#
_cell.length_a   1.000
_cell.length_b   1.000
_cell.length_c   1.000
_cell.angle_alpha   90.00
_cell.angle_beta   90.00
_cell.angle_gamma   90.00
#
_symmetry.space_group_name_H-M   'P 1'
#
loop_
_entity.id
_entity.type
_entity.pdbx_description
1 polymer ?
#
loop_
_entity_poly.entity_id
_entity_poly.type
_entity_poly.pdbx_seq_one_letter_code
_entity_poly.pdbx_strand_id
1 'polypeptide(L)'
;MYKVARHELLTVMRRRREDPFERVPEPTALLPRTDALIAVELRYDALQAIRRLPQRQREVLALSLSGFAPAGIAEILNITANTASASLKKARRALLAAPGFRQETS
;
A
#
# COMPACT_ATOMS: atom_id res chain seq x y z
N MET A 1 -26.43 0.60 11.93
CA MET A 1 -25.74 -0.55 11.29
C MET A 1 -24.26 -0.53 11.65
N TYR A 2 -23.86 -1.03 12.84
CA TYR A 2 -22.46 -0.92 13.35
C TYR A 2 -21.73 -2.26 13.57
N LYS A 3 -22.41 -3.41 13.42
CA LYS A 3 -21.85 -4.73 13.77
C LYS A 3 -21.16 -5.47 12.61
N VAL A 4 -21.63 -5.30 11.37
CA VAL A 4 -21.10 -6.03 10.21
C VAL A 4 -19.73 -5.47 9.78
N ALA A 5 -19.62 -4.15 9.68
CA ALA A 5 -18.37 -3.49 9.27
C ALA A 5 -17.20 -3.72 10.25
N ARG A 6 -17.48 -3.75 11.56
CA ARG A 6 -16.48 -4.12 12.58
C ARG A 6 -16.06 -5.58 12.50
N HIS A 7 -16.98 -6.49 12.16
CA HIS A 7 -16.65 -7.90 12.01
C HIS A 7 -15.82 -8.16 10.76
N GLU A 8 -16.15 -7.51 9.65
CA GLU A 8 -15.33 -7.54 8.43
C GLU A 8 -13.94 -6.95 8.69
N LEU A 9 -13.87 -5.84 9.45
CA LEU A 9 -12.61 -5.23 9.87
C LEU A 9 -11.70 -6.23 10.61
N LEU A 10 -12.26 -6.92 11.61
CA LEU A 10 -11.53 -7.92 12.38
C LEU A 10 -11.14 -9.15 11.53
N THR A 11 -11.99 -9.54 10.58
CA THR A 11 -11.74 -10.69 9.70
C THR A 11 -10.57 -10.44 8.74
N VAL A 12 -10.51 -9.25 8.14
CA VAL A 12 -9.41 -8.83 7.26
C VAL A 12 -8.09 -8.73 8.04
N MET A 13 -8.13 -8.13 9.25
CA MET A 13 -6.95 -8.04 10.11
C MET A 13 -6.43 -9.42 10.55
N ARG A 14 -7.32 -10.37 10.85
CA ARG A 14 -6.95 -11.74 11.23
C ARG A 14 -6.28 -12.48 10.06
N ARG A 15 -6.89 -12.46 8.88
CA ARG A 15 -6.36 -13.12 7.68
C ARG A 15 -4.96 -12.64 7.28
N ARG A 16 -4.64 -11.36 7.49
CA ARG A 16 -3.33 -10.79 7.11
C ARG A 16 -2.23 -11.02 8.15
N ARG A 17 -2.57 -11.36 9.39
CA ARG A 17 -1.57 -11.66 10.45
C ARG A 17 -1.05 -13.09 10.36
N GLU A 18 -1.79 -13.99 9.72
CA GLU A 18 -1.45 -15.42 9.51
C GLU A 18 -0.75 -15.67 8.17
N ASP A 19 0.23 -14.84 7.80
CA ASP A 19 1.20 -15.21 6.77
C ASP A 19 2.56 -15.42 7.48
N PRO A 20 2.81 -16.63 8.04
CA PRO A 20 4.14 -16.96 8.55
C PRO A 20 5.08 -16.88 7.37
N PHE A 21 6.08 -16.00 7.44
CA PHE A 21 7.14 -15.89 6.43
C PHE A 21 7.72 -17.27 6.15
N GLU A 22 7.27 -17.90 5.07
CA GLU A 22 7.84 -19.14 4.56
C GLU A 22 9.27 -18.80 4.15
N ARG A 23 10.24 -19.57 4.67
CA ARG A 23 11.69 -19.33 4.63
C ARG A 23 12.13 -18.53 3.41
N VAL A 24 12.73 -17.36 3.65
CA VAL A 24 13.52 -16.66 2.63
C VAL A 24 14.69 -17.59 2.27
N PRO A 25 14.78 -18.10 1.03
CA PRO A 25 15.95 -18.88 0.64
C PRO A 25 17.18 -17.96 0.72
N GLU A 26 18.26 -18.45 1.35
CA GLU A 26 19.50 -17.67 1.43
C GLU A 26 19.97 -17.30 0.01
N PRO A 27 20.26 -16.01 -0.27
CA PRO A 27 20.78 -15.61 -1.57
C PRO A 27 22.13 -16.29 -1.81
N THR A 28 22.15 -17.31 -2.66
CA THR A 28 23.36 -18.12 -2.95
C THR A 28 24.35 -17.40 -3.89
N ALA A 29 24.10 -16.13 -4.24
CA ALA A 29 24.95 -15.34 -5.13
C ALA A 29 25.60 -14.17 -4.36
N LEU A 30 26.93 -14.11 -4.37
CA LEU A 30 27.74 -13.03 -3.79
C LEU A 30 27.54 -11.67 -4.49
N LEU A 31 26.92 -11.66 -5.68
CA LEU A 31 26.53 -10.46 -6.42
C LEU A 31 25.06 -10.56 -6.82
N PRO A 32 24.24 -9.52 -6.57
CA PRO A 32 22.86 -9.51 -7.02
C PRO A 32 22.81 -9.56 -8.55
N ARG A 33 21.97 -10.44 -9.09
CA ARG A 33 21.65 -10.45 -10.51
C ARG A 33 20.96 -9.12 -10.87
N THR A 34 21.17 -8.61 -12.09
CA THR A 34 20.70 -7.28 -12.53
C THR A 34 19.20 -7.08 -12.35
N ASP A 35 18.39 -8.12 -12.53
CA ASP A 35 16.95 -8.14 -12.24
C ASP A 35 16.63 -7.88 -10.76
N ALA A 36 17.40 -8.46 -9.84
CA ALA A 36 17.26 -8.22 -8.40
C ALA A 36 17.63 -6.78 -8.04
N LEU A 37 18.63 -6.18 -8.71
CA LEU A 37 18.97 -4.76 -8.52
C LEU A 37 17.83 -3.85 -8.98
N ILE A 38 17.25 -4.10 -10.16
CA ILE A 38 16.10 -3.35 -10.69
C ILE A 38 14.89 -3.47 -9.74
N ALA A 39 14.62 -4.66 -9.21
CA ALA A 39 13.52 -4.87 -8.26
C ALA A 39 13.73 -4.10 -6.94
N VAL A 40 14.96 -4.06 -6.43
CA VAL A 40 15.32 -3.29 -5.23
C VAL A 40 15.15 -1.80 -5.47
N GLU A 41 15.61 -1.29 -6.62
CA GLU A 41 15.49 0.12 -7.01
C GLU A 41 14.02 0.54 -7.15
N LEU A 42 13.21 -0.24 -7.87
CA LEU A 42 11.78 0.02 -8.03
C LEU A 42 11.05 0.03 -6.68
N ARG A 43 11.40 -0.90 -5.78
CA ARG A 43 10.85 -0.96 -4.43
C ARG A 43 11.24 0.27 -3.62
N TYR A 44 12.49 0.71 -3.72
CA TYR A 44 12.97 1.89 -3.03
C TYR A 44 12.23 3.15 -3.50
N ASP A 45 12.10 3.33 -4.81
CA ASP A 45 11.39 4.48 -5.40
C ASP A 45 9.92 4.51 -4.99
N ALA A 46 9.24 3.36 -5.03
CA ALA A 46 7.86 3.25 -4.56
C ALA A 46 7.71 3.64 -3.08
N LEU A 47 8.64 3.18 -2.22
CA LEU A 47 8.64 3.54 -0.80
C LEU A 47 8.88 5.05 -0.59
N GLN A 48 9.79 5.66 -1.36
CA GLN A 48 10.04 7.10 -1.27
C GLN A 48 8.82 7.92 -1.73
N ALA A 49 8.17 7.50 -2.81
CA ALA A 49 6.93 8.13 -3.28
C ALA A 49 5.83 8.08 -2.21
N ILE A 50 5.63 6.92 -1.57
CA ILE A 50 4.66 6.76 -0.47
C ILE A 50 5.02 7.63 0.74
N ARG A 51 6.32 7.73 1.10
CA ARG A 51 6.79 8.58 2.20
C ARG A 51 6.58 10.08 1.96
N ARG A 52 6.53 10.52 0.70
CA ARG A 52 6.24 11.93 0.34
C ARG A 52 4.76 12.27 0.36
N LEU A 53 3.86 11.27 0.36
CA LEU A 53 2.43 11.53 0.45
C LEU A 53 2.08 12.26 1.76
N PRO A 54 1.14 13.23 1.72
CA PRO A 54 0.54 13.77 2.93
C PRO A 54 0.02 12.65 3.84
N GLN A 55 0.16 12.82 5.16
CA GLN A 55 -0.17 11.79 6.15
C GLN A 55 -1.54 11.15 5.88
N ARG A 56 -2.56 11.96 5.63
CA ARG A 56 -3.92 11.46 5.39
C ARG A 56 -4.04 10.57 4.15
N GLN A 57 -3.34 10.92 3.09
CA GLN A 57 -3.32 10.13 1.85
C GLN A 57 -2.58 8.80 2.07
N ARG A 58 -1.51 8.83 2.86
CA ARG A 58 -0.73 7.66 3.25
C ARG A 58 -1.54 6.68 4.10
N GLU A 59 -2.28 7.16 5.09
CA GLU A 59 -3.16 6.37 5.95
C GLU A 59 -4.25 5.64 5.15
N VAL A 60 -4.96 6.38 4.29
CA VAL A 60 -6.01 5.83 3.43
C VAL A 60 -5.44 4.81 2.44
N LEU A 61 -4.28 5.09 1.84
CA LEU A 61 -3.60 4.16 0.94
C LEU A 61 -3.18 2.88 1.68
N ALA A 62 -2.58 2.99 2.86
CA ALA A 62 -2.15 1.85 3.66
C ALA A 62 -3.34 0.93 3.99
N LEU A 63 -4.46 1.49 4.43
CA LEU A 63 -5.67 0.71 4.70
C LEU A 63 -6.25 0.08 3.41
N SER A 64 -6.21 0.79 2.28
CA SER A 64 -6.63 0.23 1.00
C SER A 64 -5.75 -0.95 0.57
N LEU A 65 -4.44 -0.88 0.76
CA LEU A 65 -3.50 -2.00 0.49
C LEU A 65 -3.72 -3.18 1.46
N SER A 66 -4.18 -2.89 2.68
CA SER A 66 -4.63 -3.90 3.64
C SER A 66 -5.97 -4.55 3.26
N GLY A 67 -6.67 -4.05 2.23
CA GLY A 67 -7.91 -4.63 1.70
C GLY A 67 -9.19 -3.93 2.15
N PHE A 68 -9.10 -2.79 2.82
CA PHE A 68 -10.30 -2.06 3.27
C PHE A 68 -10.95 -1.27 2.12
N ALA A 69 -12.27 -1.41 1.99
CA ALA A 69 -13.08 -0.58 1.11
C ALA A 69 -13.19 0.86 1.68
N PRO A 70 -13.48 1.88 0.84
CA PRO A 70 -13.58 3.27 1.30
C PRO A 70 -14.55 3.51 2.48
N ALA A 71 -15.64 2.73 2.57
CA ALA A 71 -16.56 2.79 3.70
C ALA A 71 -15.91 2.31 5.01
N GLY A 72 -15.22 1.17 5.01
CA GLY A 72 -14.48 0.67 6.18
C GLY A 72 -13.33 1.59 6.57
N ILE A 73 -12.62 2.18 5.60
CA ILE A 73 -11.58 3.18 5.86
C ILE A 73 -12.17 4.41 6.56
N ALA A 74 -13.32 4.87 6.09
CA ALA A 74 -14.02 6.02 6.65
C ALA A 74 -14.42 5.80 8.12
N GLU A 75 -14.87 4.59 8.46
CA GLU A 75 -15.16 4.20 9.85
C GLU A 75 -13.89 4.19 10.71
N ILE A 76 -12.81 3.54 10.27
CA ILE A 76 -11.54 3.44 11.02
C ILE A 76 -10.96 4.83 11.29
N LEU A 77 -10.98 5.69 10.29
CA LEU A 77 -10.34 7.00 10.32
C LEU A 77 -11.29 8.15 10.70
N ASN A 78 -12.51 7.82 11.11
CA ASN A 78 -13.58 8.75 11.49
C ASN A 78 -13.78 9.92 10.50
N ILE A 79 -13.97 9.60 9.23
CA ILE A 79 -14.30 10.56 8.15
C ILE A 79 -15.46 10.04 7.30
N THR A 80 -15.86 10.78 6.27
CA THR A 80 -16.86 10.30 5.31
C THR A 80 -16.23 9.37 4.27
N ALA A 81 -17.02 8.44 3.73
CA ALA A 81 -16.61 7.55 2.63
C ALA A 81 -16.20 8.33 1.37
N ASN A 82 -16.83 9.48 1.12
CA ASN A 82 -16.47 10.37 0.03
C ASN A 82 -15.08 11.00 0.25
N THR A 83 -14.78 11.46 1.47
CA THR A 83 -13.44 11.97 1.84
C THR A 83 -12.38 10.88 1.72
N ALA A 84 -12.68 9.64 2.14
CA ALA A 84 -11.76 8.51 1.99
C ALA A 84 -11.48 8.23 0.49
N SER A 85 -12.51 8.17 -0.34
CA SER A 85 -12.40 7.94 -1.78
C SER A 85 -11.61 9.06 -2.48
N ALA A 86 -11.88 10.32 -2.14
CA ALA A 86 -11.16 11.47 -2.67
C ALA A 86 -9.68 11.46 -2.28
N SER A 87 -9.36 11.16 -1.02
CA SER A 87 -7.98 11.01 -0.54
C SER A 87 -7.26 9.86 -1.25
N LEU A 88 -7.92 8.72 -1.46
CA LEU A 88 -7.35 7.59 -2.18
C LEU A 88 -7.06 7.94 -3.65
N LYS A 89 -7.99 8.63 -4.32
CA LYS A 89 -7.79 9.12 -5.69
C LYS A 89 -6.60 10.07 -5.79
N LYS A 90 -6.45 10.99 -4.83
CA LYS A 90 -5.31 11.91 -4.76
C LYS A 90 -3.99 11.17 -4.51
N ALA A 91 -3.98 10.21 -3.57
CA ALA A 91 -2.83 9.38 -3.28
C ALA A 91 -2.34 8.62 -4.54
N ARG A 92 -3.25 7.94 -5.25
CA ARG A 92 -2.93 7.20 -6.49
C ARG A 92 -2.36 8.11 -7.57
N ARG A 93 -2.96 9.29 -7.77
CA ARG A 93 -2.44 10.28 -8.74
C ARG A 93 -1.04 10.77 -8.38
N ALA A 94 -0.79 11.04 -7.10
CA ALA A 94 0.53 11.48 -6.63
C ALA A 94 1.59 10.38 -6.83
N LEU A 95 1.25 9.11 -6.62
CA LEU A 95 2.17 7.99 -6.89
C LEU A 95 2.46 7.82 -8.38
N LEU A 96 1.45 7.90 -9.25
CA LEU A 96 1.63 7.83 -10.70
C LEU A 96 2.46 8.99 -11.27
N ALA A 97 2.43 10.14 -10.60
CA ALA A 97 3.23 11.30 -10.99
C ALA A 97 4.70 11.24 -10.49
N ALA A 98 5.02 10.31 -9.58
CA ALA A 98 6.34 10.24 -8.97
C ALA A 98 7.42 9.82 -10.00
N PRO A 99 8.58 10.51 -10.04
CA PRO A 99 9.72 10.07 -10.83
C PRO A 99 10.23 8.73 -10.26
N GLY A 100 10.29 7.70 -11.11
CA GLY A 100 10.47 6.29 -10.74
C GLY A 100 9.43 5.36 -11.39
N PHE A 101 8.21 5.86 -11.66
CA PHE A 101 7.19 5.15 -12.45
C PHE A 101 7.21 5.49 -13.95
N ARG A 102 7.94 6.54 -14.34
CA ARG A 102 8.18 6.93 -15.74
C ARG A 102 9.58 6.45 -16.15
N GLN A 103 9.68 5.23 -16.62
CA GLN A 103 10.71 4.86 -17.58
C GLN A 103 10.00 4.20 -18.77
N GLU A 104 10.49 4.51 -19.97
CA GLU A 104 9.95 4.16 -21.29
C GLU A 104 8.80 5.05 -21.83
N THR A 105 9.19 6.20 -22.37
CA THR A 105 8.92 6.46 -23.78
C THR A 105 10.19 7.00 -24.42
N SER A 106 10.64 6.26 -25.43
CA SER A 106 11.76 6.53 -26.33
C SER A 106 11.68 7.87 -27.04
#